data_AF-A0A382NTT5-F1
#
_entry.id   AF-A0A382NTT5-F1
#
_cell.length_a   1.000
_cell.length_b   1.000
_cell.length_c   1.000
_cell.angle_alpha   90.00
_cell.angle_beta   90.00
_cell.angle_gamma   90.00
#
_symmetry.space_group_name_H-M   'P 1'
#
loop_
_entity.id
_entity.type
_entity.pdbx_description
1 polymer ?
#
loop_
_entity_poly.entity_id
_entity_poly.type
_entity_poly.pdbx_seq_one_letter_code
_entity_poly.pdbx_strand_id
1 'polypeptide(L)'
;KAKCLKEKEIDKGSAYLSGCIKYEYTSLAEFIDSGKNEGLTHIIADKSQNRPEFLKDVFKNEKKFPYLIKIYDSSEHGYEYHLKIFRIDYEKFQSITQFNQ
;
A
#
# COMPACT_ATOMS: atom_id res chain seq x y z
N LYS A 1 -9.07 -27.73 -5.28
CA LYS A 1 -9.57 -26.91 -6.41
C LYS A 1 -10.79 -26.14 -5.94
N ALA A 2 -10.69 -24.84 -5.69
CA ALA A 2 -11.88 -24.02 -5.48
C ALA A 2 -12.38 -23.55 -6.85
N LYS A 3 -13.62 -23.90 -7.20
CA LYS A 3 -14.29 -23.50 -8.43
C LYS A 3 -15.06 -22.22 -8.13
N CYS A 4 -14.54 -21.06 -8.54
CA CYS A 4 -15.30 -19.82 -8.45
C CYS A 4 -16.38 -19.82 -9.54
N LEU A 5 -17.63 -19.64 -9.13
CA LEU A 5 -18.74 -19.39 -10.06
C LEU A 5 -18.52 -18.01 -10.70
N LYS A 6 -18.69 -17.94 -12.02
CA LYS A 6 -18.72 -16.66 -12.72
C LYS A 6 -20.03 -15.98 -12.36
N GLU A 7 -19.98 -14.75 -11.86
CA GLU A 7 -21.09 -13.84 -12.12
C GLU A 7 -20.68 -12.37 -12.16
N LYS A 8 -20.92 -11.85 -13.37
CA LYS A 8 -21.38 -10.52 -13.80
C LYS A 8 -20.57 -9.30 -13.41
N GLU A 9 -20.21 -8.59 -14.48
CA GLU A 9 -19.69 -7.23 -14.54
C GLU A 9 -20.43 -6.32 -13.55
N ILE A 10 -19.76 -5.95 -12.46
CA ILE A 10 -20.17 -4.84 -11.60
C ILE A 10 -19.01 -3.89 -11.49
N ASP A 11 -19.37 -2.63 -11.71
CA ASP A 11 -18.58 -1.43 -11.81
C ASP A 11 -17.63 -1.20 -10.62
N LYS A 12 -16.62 -0.38 -10.90
CA LYS A 12 -15.35 -0.17 -10.21
C LYS A 12 -15.49 0.08 -8.70
N GLY A 13 -14.66 -0.61 -7.91
CA GLY A 13 -14.19 -0.11 -6.62
C GLY A 13 -14.62 -0.86 -5.35
N SER A 14 -15.33 -1.99 -5.43
CA SER A 14 -15.73 -2.71 -4.21
C SER A 14 -15.75 -4.22 -4.35
N ALA A 15 -14.62 -4.85 -4.05
CA ALA A 15 -14.57 -6.23 -3.59
C ALA A 15 -14.82 -6.29 -2.05
N TYR A 16 -15.89 -5.64 -1.57
CA TYR A 16 -16.44 -5.86 -0.22
C TYR A 16 -17.61 -6.84 -0.25
N LEU A 17 -17.57 -7.92 -1.04
CA LEU A 17 -18.69 -8.87 -1.08
C LEU A 17 -18.32 -10.37 -1.08
N SER A 18 -17.13 -10.75 -0.61
CA SER A 18 -16.89 -12.16 -0.23
C SER A 18 -15.70 -12.35 0.72
N GLY A 19 -15.74 -11.80 1.94
CA GLY A 19 -14.92 -12.26 3.08
C GLY A 19 -13.39 -12.33 2.94
N CYS A 20 -12.84 -11.89 1.82
CA CYS A 20 -11.44 -11.96 1.46
C CYS A 20 -11.05 -10.58 0.95
N ILE A 21 -10.19 -9.88 1.68
CA ILE A 21 -9.52 -8.69 1.17
C ILE A 21 -8.52 -9.17 0.12
N LYS A 22 -8.93 -9.18 -1.14
CA LYS A 22 -7.99 -9.36 -2.24
C LYS A 22 -7.40 -7.99 -2.53
N TYR A 23 -6.18 -7.77 -2.08
CA TYR A 23 -5.42 -6.63 -2.60
C TYR A 23 -5.15 -6.91 -4.07
N GLU A 24 -5.60 -6.00 -4.93
CA GLU A 24 -5.46 -6.15 -6.39
C GLU A 24 -4.02 -5.94 -6.86
N TYR A 25 -3.15 -5.40 -5.98
CA TYR A 25 -1.79 -5.01 -6.30
C TYR A 25 -0.76 -5.98 -5.72
N THR A 26 0.28 -6.22 -6.51
CA THR A 26 1.38 -7.14 -6.15
C THR A 26 2.62 -6.41 -5.64
N SER A 27 2.70 -5.09 -5.86
CA SER A 27 3.82 -4.26 -5.44
C SER A 27 3.38 -2.89 -4.92
N LEU A 28 4.26 -2.26 -4.13
CA LEU A 28 4.04 -0.91 -3.64
C LEU A 28 3.98 0.11 -4.77
N ALA A 29 4.82 -0.04 -5.81
CA ALA A 29 4.85 0.89 -6.93
C ALA A 29 3.54 0.88 -7.71
N GLU A 30 3.00 -0.31 -7.99
CA GLU A 30 1.70 -0.49 -8.65
C GLU A 30 0.56 0.12 -7.81
N PHE A 31 0.59 -0.08 -6.50
CA PHE A 31 -0.36 0.52 -5.57
C PHE A 31 -0.29 2.06 -5.56
N ILE A 32 0.92 2.63 -5.57
CA ILE A 32 1.11 4.09 -5.58
C ILE A 32 0.70 4.71 -6.92
N ASP A 33 1.04 4.06 -8.02
CA ASP A 33 0.76 4.55 -9.38
C ASP A 33 -0.76 4.56 -9.66
N SER A 34 -1.44 3.46 -9.33
CA SER A 34 -2.90 3.36 -9.45
C SER A 34 -3.63 4.38 -8.56
N GLY A 35 -3.23 4.52 -7.29
CA GLY A 35 -3.85 5.45 -6.36
C GLY A 35 -3.54 6.93 -6.61
N LYS A 36 -2.52 7.25 -7.43
CA LYS A 36 -2.05 8.63 -7.64
C LYS A 36 -3.17 9.54 -8.16
N ASN A 37 -3.88 9.11 -9.19
CA ASN A 37 -4.95 9.90 -9.80
C ASN A 37 -6.23 9.93 -8.95
N GLU A 38 -6.30 9.09 -7.92
CA GLU A 38 -7.40 9.02 -6.94
C GLU A 38 -7.09 9.84 -5.67
N GLY A 39 -5.96 10.55 -5.63
CA GLY A 39 -5.59 11.41 -4.50
C GLY A 39 -4.89 10.68 -3.35
N LEU A 40 -4.31 9.51 -3.59
CA LEU A 40 -3.44 8.86 -2.63
C LEU A 40 -2.27 9.80 -2.30
N THR A 41 -2.08 10.13 -1.03
CA THR A 41 -1.02 11.05 -0.58
C THR A 41 -0.14 10.45 0.51
N HIS A 42 -0.68 9.49 1.25
CA HIS A 42 -0.05 8.90 2.42
C HIS A 42 -0.21 7.39 2.45
N ILE A 43 0.75 6.71 3.05
CA ILE A 43 0.75 5.27 3.31
C ILE A 43 0.83 5.05 4.82
N ILE A 44 -0.06 4.19 5.31
CA ILE A 44 0.03 3.65 6.66
C ILE A 44 0.66 2.26 6.56
N ALA A 45 1.76 2.07 7.28
CA ALA A 45 2.44 0.78 7.37
C ALA A 45 2.40 0.27 8.81
N ASP A 46 2.08 -1.00 8.99
CA ASP A 46 2.03 -1.69 10.29
C ASP A 46 2.35 -3.18 10.13
N LYS A 47 2.33 -3.90 11.26
CA LYS A 47 2.57 -5.35 11.31
C LYS A 47 1.27 -6.18 11.30
N SER A 48 0.13 -5.62 10.90
CA SER A 48 -1.15 -6.35 10.91
C SER A 48 -1.07 -7.61 10.04
N GLN A 49 -1.63 -8.73 10.51
CA GLN A 49 -1.55 -10.01 9.80
C GLN A 49 -2.18 -9.92 8.40
N ASN A 50 -3.30 -9.20 8.28
CA ASN A 50 -4.06 -9.01 7.03
C ASN A 50 -3.47 -7.93 6.11
N ARG A 51 -2.30 -7.37 6.45
CA ARG A 51 -1.63 -6.35 5.65
C ARG A 51 -0.87 -6.99 4.48
N PRO A 52 -0.87 -6.39 3.27
CA PRO A 52 -0.09 -6.86 2.14
C PRO A 52 1.39 -6.91 2.47
N GLU A 53 2.11 -7.85 1.87
CA GLU A 53 3.54 -8.02 2.16
C GLU A 53 4.34 -6.76 1.75
N PHE A 54 3.97 -6.09 0.66
CA PHE A 54 4.66 -4.86 0.26
C PHE A 54 4.49 -3.70 1.27
N LEU A 55 3.37 -3.63 2.02
CA LEU A 55 3.20 -2.63 3.09
C LEU A 55 3.93 -3.05 4.38
N LYS A 56 4.01 -4.35 4.67
CA LYS A 56 4.87 -4.88 5.75
C LYS A 56 6.35 -4.60 5.44
N ASP A 57 6.73 -4.66 4.17
CA ASP A 57 8.09 -4.33 3.71
C ASP A 57 8.40 -2.84 3.91
N VAL A 58 7.47 -1.93 3.61
CA VAL A 58 7.60 -0.50 3.94
C VAL A 58 7.87 -0.29 5.43
N PHE A 59 7.13 -0.99 6.29
CA PHE A 59 7.30 -0.87 7.73
C PHE A 59 8.70 -1.29 8.22
N LYS A 60 9.24 -2.38 7.66
CA LYS A 60 10.52 -2.99 8.07
C LYS A 60 11.73 -2.32 7.41
N ASN A 61 11.61 -1.96 6.14
CA ASN A 61 12.72 -1.61 5.25
C ASN A 61 12.56 -0.20 4.67
N GLU A 62 12.38 0.80 5.53
CA GLU A 62 12.13 2.21 5.14
C GLU A 62 13.11 2.73 4.07
N LYS A 63 14.41 2.42 4.22
CA LYS A 63 15.48 2.87 3.31
C LYS A 63 15.33 2.37 1.88
N LYS A 64 14.57 1.30 1.64
CA LYS A 64 14.28 0.75 0.31
C LYS A 64 13.36 1.67 -0.51
N PHE A 65 12.63 2.55 0.15
CA PHE A 65 11.61 3.40 -0.46
C PHE A 65 11.93 4.89 -0.25
N PRO A 66 12.94 5.44 -0.95
CA PRO A 66 13.41 6.81 -0.72
C PRO A 66 12.39 7.90 -1.10
N TYR A 67 11.32 7.54 -1.81
CA TYR A 67 10.19 8.41 -2.11
C TYR A 67 9.12 8.43 -1.01
N LEU A 68 9.30 7.67 0.07
CA LEU A 68 8.42 7.71 1.24
C LEU A 68 9.06 8.51 2.36
N ILE A 69 8.45 9.64 2.71
CA ILE A 69 8.89 10.52 3.78
C ILE A 69 8.12 10.12 5.03
N LYS A 70 8.80 9.53 6.03
CA LYS A 70 8.17 9.22 7.32
C LYS A 70 7.79 10.52 8.03
N ILE A 71 6.52 10.68 8.36
CA ILE A 71 5.99 11.86 9.06
C ILE A 71 5.47 11.54 10.46
N TYR A 72 5.29 10.26 10.78
CA TYR A 72 4.82 9.80 12.09
C TYR A 72 5.28 8.38 12.37
N ASP A 73 5.71 8.14 13.61
CA ASP A 73 6.07 6.83 14.13
C ASP A 73 5.48 6.64 15.53
N SER A 74 4.45 5.79 15.65
CA SER A 74 3.72 5.61 16.92
C SER A 74 4.59 5.08 18.07
N SER A 75 5.74 4.45 17.79
CA SER A 75 6.66 4.02 18.84
C SER A 75 7.26 5.18 19.64
N GLU A 76 7.25 6.40 19.08
CA GLU A 76 7.72 7.61 19.74
C GLU A 76 6.73 8.13 20.81
N HIS A 77 5.51 7.57 20.84
CA HIS A 77 4.41 8.03 21.69
C HIS A 77 3.93 6.99 22.71
N GLY A 78 4.61 5.85 22.82
CA GLY A 78 4.30 4.82 23.82
C GLY A 78 3.02 4.02 23.56
N TYR A 79 2.51 4.02 22.33
CA TYR A 79 1.36 3.21 21.95
C TYR A 79 1.74 1.73 21.76
N GLU A 80 0.88 0.80 22.19
CA GLU A 80 1.09 -0.64 21.98
C GLU A 80 1.02 -1.03 20.49
N TYR A 81 0.13 -0.38 19.74
CA TYR A 81 -0.02 -0.64 18.31
C TYR A 81 0.98 0.19 17.50
N HIS A 82 2.01 -0.49 16.97
CA HIS A 82 3.07 0.14 16.21
C HIS A 82 2.70 0.28 14.72
N LEU A 83 2.28 1.49 14.34
CA LEU A 83 2.14 1.96 12.96
C LEU A 83 3.09 3.12 12.64
N LYS A 84 3.34 3.30 11.35
CA LYS A 84 4.08 4.43 10.77
C LYS A 84 3.27 5.05 9.64
N ILE A 85 3.35 6.36 9.50
CA ILE A 85 2.72 7.10 8.39
C ILE A 85 3.80 7.73 7.54
N PHE A 86 3.69 7.51 6.23
CA PHE A 86 4.59 8.06 5.23
C PHE A 86 3.81 8.96 4.28
N ARG A 87 4.35 10.13 3.98
CA ARG A 87 3.91 10.96 2.85
C ARG A 87 4.66 10.52 1.59
N ILE A 88 3.94 10.43 0.48
CA ILE A 88 4.52 10.09 -0.83
C ILE A 88 5.13 11.36 -1.44
N ASP A 89 6.39 11.27 -1.83
CA ASP A 89 7.09 12.24 -2.67
C ASP A 89 6.96 11.79 -4.14
N TYR A 90 5.94 12.30 -4.83
CA TYR A 90 5.63 11.87 -6.20
C TYR A 90 6.70 12.27 -7.21
N GLU A 91 7.45 13.35 -6.97
CA GLU A 91 8.55 13.76 -7.84
C GLU A 91 9.69 12.75 -7.76
N LYS A 92 10.09 12.35 -6.54
CA LYS A 92 11.08 11.27 -6.35
C LYS A 92 10.57 9.93 -6.86
N PHE A 93 9.31 9.61 -6.63
CA PHE A 93 8.70 8.36 -7.10
C PHE A 93 8.79 8.26 -8.62
N GLN A 94 8.34 9.29 -9.35
CA GLN A 94 8.39 9.34 -10.81
C GLN A 94 9.82 9.28 -11.34
N SER A 95 10.76 9.99 -10.70
CA SER A 95 12.16 9.96 -11.11
C SER A 95 12.69 8.52 -11.07
N ILE A 96 12.45 7.79 -9.98
CA ILE A 96 12.95 6.42 -9.82
C ILE A 96 12.24 5.43 -10.73
N THR A 97 10.92 5.56 -10.95
CA THR A 97 10.19 4.62 -11.80
C THR A 97 10.48 4.82 -13.29
N GLN A 98 10.77 6.04 -13.73
CA GLN A 98 11.16 6.33 -15.12
C GLN A 98 12.56 5.83 -15.49
N PHE A 99 13.47 5.66 -14.52
CA PHE A 99 14.80 5.09 -14.78
C PHE A 99 14.82 3.55 -14.91
N ASN A 100 13.72 2.87 -14.56
CA ASN A 100 13.64 1.41 -14.55
C ASN A 100 12.79 0.84 -15.72
N GLN A 101 12.46 1.67 -16.72
CA GLN A 101 11.92 1.27 -18.03
C GLN A 101 13.00 1.46 -19.10
#